data_AF-A0A846D5C6-F1
#
_entry.id   AF-A0A846D5C6-F1
#
_cell.length_a   1.000
_cell.length_b   1.000
_cell.length_c   1.000
_cell.angle_alpha   90.00
_cell.angle_beta   90.00
_cell.angle_gamma   90.00
#
_symmetry.space_group_name_H-M   'P 1'
#
loop_
_entity.id
_entity.type
_entity.pdbx_description
1 polymer ?
#
loop_
_entity_poly.entity_id
_entity_poly.type
_entity_poly.pdbx_seq_one_letter_code
_entity_poly.pdbx_strand_id
1 'polypeptide(L)'
;SNYQCIVAMEANLKQTTVNFIPHDQIRKAYNQLQPGDIIGIATTIPCLDVTHTGLVYRTADGNIGFIHASPAGRVTIARDLQRYARHVRHSLGIVVARPVDPAIPSTSNILQ
;
A
#
# COMPACT_ATOMS: atom_id res chain seq x y z
N SER A 1 -20.23 -14.06 -18.52
CA SER A 1 -19.16 -13.30 -19.22
C SER A 1 -18.17 -12.74 -18.21
N ASN A 2 -16.96 -12.31 -18.62
CA ASN A 2 -15.97 -11.73 -17.70
C ASN A 2 -16.54 -10.59 -16.83
N TYR A 3 -17.38 -9.74 -17.42
CA TYR A 3 -18.07 -8.66 -16.71
C TYR A 3 -18.86 -9.17 -15.50
N GLN A 4 -19.66 -10.22 -15.67
CA GLN A 4 -20.46 -10.79 -14.56
C GLN A 4 -19.58 -11.38 -13.45
N CYS A 5 -18.44 -11.98 -13.80
CA CYS A 5 -17.49 -12.49 -12.82
C CYS A 5 -16.85 -11.36 -12.00
N ILE A 6 -16.53 -10.23 -12.63
CA ILE A 6 -15.98 -9.04 -11.96
C ILE A 6 -17.03 -8.44 -11.01
N VAL A 7 -18.26 -8.23 -11.48
CA VAL A 7 -19.36 -7.71 -10.64
C VAL A 7 -19.62 -8.61 -9.42
N ALA A 8 -19.59 -9.93 -9.61
CA ALA A 8 -19.72 -10.87 -8.49
C ALA A 8 -18.55 -10.76 -7.49
N MET A 9 -17.32 -10.60 -7.98
CA MET A 9 -16.15 -10.39 -7.13
C MET A 9 -16.24 -9.07 -6.35
N GLU A 10 -16.60 -7.97 -7.01
CA GLU A 10 -16.79 -6.66 -6.38
C GLU A 10 -17.85 -6.71 -5.27
N ALA A 11 -18.97 -7.42 -5.50
CA ALA A 11 -20.01 -7.61 -4.51
C ALA A 11 -19.53 -8.39 -3.27
N ASN A 12 -18.70 -9.40 -3.48
CA ASN A 12 -18.09 -10.18 -2.39
C ASN A 12 -17.08 -9.36 -1.59
N LEU A 13 -16.23 -8.59 -2.28
CA LEU A 13 -15.19 -7.77 -1.65
C LEU A 13 -15.76 -6.59 -0.85
N LYS A 14 -16.95 -6.09 -1.20
CA LYS A 14 -17.63 -5.00 -0.48
C LYS A 14 -17.86 -5.29 1.01
N GLN A 15 -17.91 -6.56 1.40
CA GLN A 15 -18.08 -6.98 2.80
C GLN A 15 -16.75 -7.01 3.57
N THR A 16 -15.61 -6.94 2.86
CA THR A 16 -14.27 -7.02 3.45
C THR A 16 -13.85 -5.67 4.02
N THR A 17 -13.44 -5.66 5.28
CA THR A 17 -12.83 -4.48 5.89
C THR A 17 -11.35 -4.41 5.54
N VAL A 18 -10.92 -3.32 4.91
CA VAL A 18 -9.50 -3.03 4.65
C VAL A 18 -9.02 -1.95 5.60
N ASN A 19 -8.11 -2.31 6.49
CA ASN A 19 -7.46 -1.34 7.37
C ASN A 19 -6.40 -0.56 6.60
N PHE A 20 -6.36 0.76 6.82
CA PHE A 20 -5.35 1.63 6.24
C PHE A 20 -4.78 2.57 7.30
N ILE A 21 -3.57 3.07 7.07
CA ILE A 21 -2.92 4.07 7.89
C ILE A 21 -3.25 5.46 7.30
N PRO A 22 -3.97 6.33 8.03
CA PRO A 22 -4.31 7.67 7.55
C PRO A 22 -3.06 8.55 7.32
N HIS A 23 -3.16 9.54 6.43
CA HIS A 23 -2.05 10.42 6.04
C HIS A 23 -1.27 11.09 7.17
N ASP A 24 -1.91 11.35 8.31
CA ASP A 24 -1.32 11.99 9.49
C ASP A 24 -0.66 10.99 10.44
N GLN A 25 -0.84 9.70 10.21
CA GLN A 25 -0.27 8.62 10.98
C GLN A 25 0.86 7.87 10.27
N ILE A 26 1.04 8.08 8.96
CA ILE A 26 2.06 7.37 8.16
C ILE A 26 3.46 7.47 8.78
N ARG A 27 3.93 8.67 9.14
CA ARG A 27 5.25 8.85 9.78
C ARG A 27 5.37 8.14 11.13
N LYS A 28 4.26 8.02 11.88
CA LYS A 28 4.25 7.30 13.16
C LYS A 28 4.53 5.80 12.96
N ALA A 29 4.18 5.27 11.78
CA ALA A 29 4.43 3.88 11.42
C ALA A 29 5.82 3.63 10.82
N TYR A 30 6.65 4.65 10.53
CA TYR A 30 7.93 4.48 9.83
C TYR A 30 8.88 3.49 10.49
N ASN A 31 8.88 3.39 11.81
CA ASN A 31 9.73 2.43 12.53
C ASN A 31 9.29 0.97 12.36
N GLN A 32 8.06 0.74 11.90
CA GLN A 32 7.49 -0.60 11.66
C GLN A 32 7.58 -1.00 10.18
N LEU A 33 7.80 -0.02 9.29
CA LEU A 33 7.95 -0.23 7.86
C LEU A 33 9.36 -0.75 7.54
N GLN A 34 9.42 -1.75 6.67
CA GLN A 34 10.65 -2.38 6.21
C GLN A 34 10.84 -2.13 4.70
N PRO A 35 12.09 -1.95 4.24
CA PRO A 35 12.37 -1.92 2.81
C PRO A 35 11.77 -3.14 2.10
N GLY A 36 11.03 -2.91 1.01
CA GLY A 36 10.33 -3.97 0.28
C GLY A 36 8.88 -4.23 0.73
N ASP A 37 8.40 -3.60 1.80
CA ASP A 37 6.96 -3.59 2.10
C ASP A 37 6.19 -2.98 0.93
N ILE A 38 5.10 -3.64 0.55
CA ILE A 38 4.20 -3.20 -0.52
C ILE A 38 3.25 -2.14 0.04
N ILE A 39 3.18 -1.01 -0.64
CA ILE A 39 2.28 0.08 -0.29
C ILE A 39 1.20 0.21 -1.35
N GLY A 40 -0.06 0.17 -0.93
CA GLY A 40 -1.21 0.62 -1.73
C GLY A 40 -1.67 1.99 -1.28
N ILE A 41 -1.82 2.95 -2.19
CA ILE A 41 -2.41 4.26 -1.90
C ILE A 41 -3.94 4.14 -1.83
N ALA A 42 -4.48 4.09 -0.62
CA ALA A 42 -5.93 3.99 -0.36
C ALA A 42 -6.65 5.26 -0.84
N THR A 43 -7.86 5.14 -1.40
CA THR A 43 -8.55 6.26 -2.06
C THR A 43 -10.00 6.49 -1.62
N THR A 44 -10.49 7.73 -1.82
CA THR A 44 -11.90 8.11 -1.69
C THR A 44 -12.72 7.90 -2.98
N ILE A 45 -12.12 7.41 -4.06
CA ILE A 45 -12.84 7.24 -5.34
C ILE A 45 -13.90 6.14 -5.16
N PRO A 46 -15.19 6.40 -5.48
CA PRO A 46 -16.23 5.39 -5.35
C PRO A 46 -15.90 4.13 -6.16
N CYS A 47 -16.13 2.96 -5.55
CA CYS A 47 -15.88 1.64 -6.13
C CYS A 47 -14.40 1.33 -6.45
N LEU A 48 -13.45 2.02 -5.83
CA LEU A 48 -12.02 1.76 -5.99
C LEU A 48 -11.30 1.83 -4.64
N ASP A 49 -10.52 0.80 -4.30
CA ASP A 49 -9.84 0.75 -3.00
C ASP A 49 -8.46 1.40 -3.03
N VAL A 50 -7.69 1.18 -4.10
CA VAL A 50 -6.30 1.60 -4.26
C VAL A 50 -6.07 2.22 -5.64
N THR A 51 -5.38 3.37 -5.70
CA THR A 51 -5.10 4.07 -6.97
C THR A 51 -3.68 3.88 -7.49
N HIS A 52 -2.74 3.58 -6.60
CA HIS A 52 -1.34 3.50 -6.95
C HIS A 52 -0.59 2.57 -6.00
N THR A 53 0.54 2.03 -6.47
CA THR A 53 1.35 1.08 -5.69
C THR A 53 2.84 1.29 -5.89
N GLY A 54 3.63 0.71 -4.98
CA GLY A 54 5.08 0.68 -5.00
C GLY A 54 5.61 0.03 -3.74
N LEU A 55 6.89 0.22 -3.46
CA LEU A 55 7.55 -0.38 -2.31
C LEU A 55 8.10 0.69 -1.36
N VAL A 56 8.11 0.35 -0.08
CA VAL A 56 8.91 1.09 0.91
C VAL A 56 10.38 1.03 0.50
N TYR A 57 11.00 2.20 0.45
CA TYR A 57 12.41 2.35 0.13
C TYR A 57 13.10 3.12 1.25
N ARG A 58 14.21 2.61 1.78
CA ARG A 58 15.04 3.36 2.73
C ARG A 58 16.07 4.18 1.97
N THR A 59 15.99 5.49 2.08
CA THR A 59 16.95 6.41 1.44
C THR A 59 18.31 6.34 2.12
N ALA A 60 19.35 6.83 1.44
CA ALA A 60 20.73 6.79 1.95
C ALA A 60 20.92 7.56 3.27
N ASP A 61 20.10 8.58 3.52
CA ASP A 61 20.03 9.35 4.77
C ASP A 61 19.16 8.68 5.85
N GLY A 62 18.66 7.46 5.60
CA GLY A 62 17.90 6.65 6.56
C GLY A 62 16.39 6.91 6.60
N ASN A 63 15.88 7.89 5.84
CA ASN A 63 14.45 8.20 5.78
C ASN A 63 13.64 7.10 5.06
N ILE A 64 12.33 7.08 5.30
CA ILE A 64 11.39 6.21 4.61
C ILE A 64 10.81 6.92 3.38
N GLY A 65 11.28 6.49 2.22
CA GLY A 65 10.78 6.87 0.91
C GLY A 65 9.91 5.79 0.26
N PHE A 66 9.62 6.01 -1.01
CA PHE A 66 8.70 5.20 -1.80
C PHE A 66 9.25 5.04 -3.22
N ILE A 67 9.58 3.81 -3.60
CA ILE A 67 10.01 3.48 -4.97
C ILE A 67 8.80 2.97 -5.77
N HIS A 68 8.52 3.60 -6.91
CA HIS A 68 7.31 3.29 -7.68
C HIS A 68 7.47 3.59 -9.17
N ALA A 69 6.66 2.93 -10.00
CA ALA A 69 6.50 3.33 -11.39
C ALA A 69 5.79 4.69 -11.43
N SER A 70 6.44 5.69 -12.03
CA SER A 70 5.85 7.02 -12.17
C SER A 70 5.13 7.15 -13.51
N PRO A 71 4.14 8.05 -13.62
CA PRO A 71 3.54 8.42 -14.90
C PRO A 71 4.55 8.96 -15.94
N ALA A 72 5.76 9.31 -15.51
CA ALA A 72 6.86 9.71 -16.40
C ALA A 72 7.52 8.52 -17.12
N GLY A 73 6.95 7.32 -17.05
CA GLY A 73 7.41 6.14 -17.81
C GLY A 73 8.66 5.47 -17.23
N ARG A 74 9.04 5.80 -15.99
CA ARG A 74 10.21 5.22 -15.31
C ARG A 74 9.95 5.03 -13.83
N VAL A 75 10.70 4.11 -13.23
CA VAL A 75 10.73 3.94 -11.78
C VAL A 75 11.45 5.11 -11.14
N THR A 76 10.83 5.72 -10.13
CA THR A 76 11.38 6.86 -9.39
C THR A 76 11.26 6.64 -7.90
N ILE A 77 12.05 7.39 -7.14
CA ILE A 77 12.04 7.38 -5.67
C ILE A 77 11.48 8.71 -5.18
N ALA A 78 10.36 8.66 -4.47
CA ALA A 78 9.91 9.76 -3.64
C ALA A 78 10.63 9.68 -2.27
N ARG A 79 11.32 10.76 -1.87
CA ARG A 79 12.19 10.75 -0.67
C ARG A 79 11.44 10.69 0.66
N ASP A 80 10.13 10.90 0.67
CA ASP A 80 9.30 10.84 1.87
C ASP A 80 7.92 10.26 1.51
N LEU A 81 7.61 9.09 2.07
CA LEU A 81 6.39 8.34 1.78
C LEU A 81 5.12 9.12 2.16
N GLN A 82 5.06 9.70 3.36
CA GLN A 82 3.90 10.47 3.81
C GLN A 82 3.64 11.69 2.93
N ARG A 83 4.70 12.44 2.59
CA ARG A 83 4.62 13.60 1.70
C ARG A 83 4.08 13.15 0.36
N TYR A 84 4.64 12.08 -0.23
CA TYR A 84 4.14 11.56 -1.50
C TYR A 84 2.66 11.18 -1.42
N ALA A 85 2.28 10.34 -0.45
CA ALA A 85 0.91 9.84 -0.30
C ALA A 85 -0.13 10.97 -0.16
N ARG A 86 0.22 12.08 0.49
CA ARG A 86 -0.62 13.28 0.62
C ARG A 86 -0.81 14.07 -0.68
N HIS A 87 0.15 14.00 -1.60
CA HIS A 87 0.05 14.72 -2.88
C HIS A 87 -0.69 13.92 -3.95
N VAL A 88 -0.94 12.62 -3.71
CA VAL A 88 -1.78 11.83 -4.59
C VAL A 88 -3.23 12.28 -4.45
N ARG A 89 -3.85 12.65 -5.58
CA ARG A 89 -5.25 13.09 -5.63
C ARG A 89 -6.18 12.00 -5.10
N HIS A 90 -7.17 12.37 -4.30
CA HIS A 90 -8.15 11.45 -3.68
C HIS A 90 -7.53 10.39 -2.75
N SER A 91 -6.29 10.57 -2.29
CA SER A 91 -5.65 9.66 -1.35
C SER A 91 -6.21 9.85 0.07
N LEU A 92 -6.42 8.75 0.79
CA LEU A 92 -6.82 8.72 2.22
C LEU A 92 -5.67 8.33 3.15
N GLY A 93 -4.74 7.52 2.64
CA GLY A 93 -3.81 6.79 3.47
C GLY A 93 -3.03 5.76 2.68
N ILE A 94 -2.42 4.84 3.40
CA ILE A 94 -1.72 3.70 2.83
C ILE A 94 -2.22 2.39 3.43
N VAL A 95 -2.37 1.37 2.59
CA VAL A 95 -2.42 -0.03 3.00
C VAL A 95 -1.00 -0.58 2.88
N VAL A 96 -0.60 -1.41 3.84
CA VAL A 96 0.73 -2.01 3.89
C VAL A 96 0.60 -3.52 3.86
N ALA A 97 1.35 -4.17 2.98
CA ALA A 97 1.48 -5.62 2.94
C ALA A 97 2.97 -5.99 2.94
N ARG A 98 3.34 -7.03 3.69
CA ARG A 98 4.71 -7.55 3.71
C ARG A 98 4.74 -8.89 2.98
N PRO A 99 5.60 -9.05 1.96
CA PRO A 99 5.83 -10.35 1.35
C PRO A 99 6.24 -11.38 2.40
N VAL A 100 5.62 -12.55 2.36
CA VAL A 100 6.02 -13.69 3.17
C VAL A 100 6.86 -14.59 2.28
N ASP A 101 8.03 -15.00 2.75
CA ASP A 101 8.88 -15.89 1.98
C ASP A 101 8.17 -17.24 1.81
N PRO A 102 7.85 -17.67 0.57
CA PRO A 102 7.17 -18.95 0.35
C PRO A 102 8.01 -20.16 0.80
N ALA A 103 9.34 -20.00 0.94
CA ALA A 103 10.22 -21.04 1.46
C ALA A 103 10.27 -21.11 3.00
N ILE A 104 9.71 -20.12 3.70
CA ILE A 104 9.69 -20.04 5.17
C ILE A 104 8.23 -20.06 5.63
N PRO A 105 7.75 -21.16 6.26
CA PRO A 105 6.39 -21.21 6.80
C PRO A 105 6.16 -20.06 7.78
N SER A 106 5.09 -19.28 7.61
CA SER A 106 4.78 -18.20 8.55
C SER A 106 4.47 -18.79 9.92
N THR A 107 5.28 -18.45 10.93
CA THR A 107 5.08 -18.89 12.32
C THR A 107 3.92 -18.16 13.03
N SER A 108 3.24 -17.23 12.35
CA SER A 108 2.12 -16.46 12.89
C SER A 108 0.79 -17.21 12.77
N ASN A 109 0.66 -18.34 13.47
CA ASN A 109 -0.62 -18.96 13.79
C ASN A 109 -0.55 -19.71 15.13
N ILE A 110 0.12 -19.11 16.11
CA ILE A 110 0.03 -19.51 17.52
C ILE A 110 -0.55 -18.33 18.28
N LEU A 111 -1.63 -18.59 19.01
CA LEU A 111 -2.57 -17.69 19.69
C LEU A 111 -3.78 -17.27 18.82
N GLN A 112 -4.70 -18.24 18.66
CA GLN A 112 -6.13 -17.98 18.88
C GLN A 112 -6.37 -17.55 20.33
#